data_AF-A0A5Z3L6J4-F1
#
_entry.id   AF-A0A5Z3L6J4-F1
#
_cell.length_a   1.000
_cell.length_b   1.000
_cell.length_c   1.000
_cell.angle_alpha   90.00
_cell.angle_beta   90.00
_cell.angle_gamma   90.00
#
_symmetry.space_group_name_H-M   'P 1'
#
loop_
_entity.id
_entity.type
_entity.pdbx_description
1 polymer ?
#
loop_
_entity_poly.entity_id
_entity_poly.type
_entity_poly.pdbx_seq_one_letter_code
_entity_poly.pdbx_strand_id
1 'polypeptide(L)'
;PELATVIQFLKTWFETEHIDRGLLVKEWAKGNRVSAIQRTESGANAGGGNKTDRNPDYEHTLDTLDVEIAMATLPMDFNIYELPGSVYRRAKEIVKKKESPFKEWSAALRATPGILDYSRAA
;
A
#
# COMPACT_ATOMS: atom_id res chain seq x y z
N PRO A 1 -1.34 -3.78 27.89
CA PRO A 1 -1.44 -3.19 26.53
C PRO A 1 -0.13 -2.57 26.03
N GLU A 2 0.54 -1.76 26.85
CA GLU A 2 1.80 -1.08 26.43
C GLU A 2 2.99 -2.02 26.25
N LEU A 3 3.22 -2.97 27.17
CA LEU A 3 4.37 -3.89 27.07
C LEU A 3 4.35 -4.70 25.76
N ALA A 4 3.18 -5.20 25.34
CA ALA A 4 3.04 -5.92 24.08
C ALA A 4 3.40 -5.04 22.88
N THR A 5 3.00 -3.76 22.92
CA THR A 5 3.31 -2.77 21.87
C THR A 5 4.80 -2.47 21.81
N VAL A 6 5.46 -2.31 22.97
CA VAL A 6 6.92 -2.10 23.05
C VAL A 6 7.67 -3.32 22.52
N ILE A 7 7.25 -4.53 22.89
CA ILE A 7 7.84 -5.77 22.38
C ILE A 7 7.68 -5.86 20.85
N GLN A 8 6.49 -5.52 20.33
CA GLN A 8 6.25 -5.50 18.89
C GLN A 8 7.17 -4.50 18.19
N PHE A 9 7.28 -3.27 18.71
CA PHE A 9 8.18 -2.26 18.17
C PHE A 9 9.63 -2.76 18.11
N LEU A 10 10.14 -3.31 19.21
CA LEU A 10 11.53 -3.77 19.27
C LEU A 10 11.79 -4.90 18.27
N LYS A 11 10.88 -5.87 18.16
CA LYS A 11 10.99 -6.95 17.16
C LYS A 11 11.08 -6.38 15.75
N THR A 12 10.13 -5.53 15.38
CA THR A 12 10.11 -4.90 14.06
C THR A 12 11.35 -4.05 13.80
N TRP A 13 11.83 -3.29 14.79
CA TRP A 13 13.02 -2.45 14.66
C TRP A 13 14.30 -3.25 14.46
N PHE A 14 14.45 -4.39 15.14
CA PHE A 14 15.59 -5.29 14.96
C PHE A 14 15.58 -5.93 13.57
N GLU A 15 14.41 -6.32 13.07
CA GLU A 15 14.21 -6.91 11.74
C GLU A 15 14.33 -5.88 10.60
N THR A 16 14.12 -4.60 10.89
CA THR A 16 14.21 -3.51 9.91
C THR A 16 15.67 -3.20 9.56
N GLU A 17 15.94 -3.05 8.25
CA GLU A 17 17.23 -2.63 7.75
C GLU A 17 17.69 -1.32 8.38
N HIS A 18 18.99 -1.18 8.63
CA HIS A 18 19.54 -0.02 9.33
C HIS A 18 19.12 1.32 8.69
N ILE A 19 19.07 1.37 7.36
CA ILE A 19 18.67 2.56 6.60
C ILE A 19 17.21 2.97 6.82
N ASP A 20 16.34 2.03 7.21
CA ASP A 20 14.90 2.24 7.39
C ASP A 20 14.48 2.44 8.84
N ARG A 21 15.34 2.12 9.82
CA ARG A 21 15.03 2.26 11.25
C ARG A 21 14.56 3.67 11.61
N GLY A 22 15.16 4.70 11.03
CA GLY A 22 14.74 6.09 11.25
C GLY A 22 13.34 6.39 10.72
N LEU A 23 12.94 5.79 9.60
CA LEU A 23 11.59 5.92 9.04
C LEU A 23 10.58 5.13 9.88
N LEU A 24 10.92 3.91 10.29
CA LEU A 24 10.09 3.09 11.18
C LEU A 24 9.74 3.83 12.47
N VAL A 25 10.75 4.41 13.13
CA VAL A 25 10.56 5.19 14.36
C VAL A 25 9.60 6.36 14.13
N LYS A 26 9.72 7.08 13.02
CA LYS A 26 8.83 8.20 12.69
C LYS A 26 7.39 7.74 12.49
N GLU A 27 7.16 6.62 11.81
CA GLU A 27 5.81 6.07 11.63
C GLU A 27 5.19 5.62 12.95
N TRP A 28 5.94 4.88 13.77
CA TRP A 28 5.49 4.46 15.08
C TRP A 28 5.22 5.65 16.01
N ALA A 29 6.00 6.73 15.94
CA ALA A 29 5.75 7.96 16.70
C ALA A 29 4.44 8.65 16.29
N LYS A 30 4.03 8.58 15.01
CA LYS A 30 2.72 9.07 14.54
C LYS A 30 1.55 8.18 14.93
N GLY A 31 1.81 7.00 15.51
CA GLY A 31 0.79 6.00 15.82
C GLY A 31 0.61 4.93 14.75
N ASN A 32 1.32 5.01 13.62
CA ASN A 32 1.28 4.03 12.55
C ASN A 32 2.11 2.80 12.96
N ARG A 33 1.43 1.70 13.28
CA ARG A 33 2.05 0.44 13.76
C ARG A 33 2.49 -0.44 12.58
N VAL A 34 3.22 0.16 11.63
CA VAL A 34 3.70 -0.55 10.42
C VAL A 34 4.69 -1.65 10.78
N SER A 35 4.61 -2.77 10.07
CA SER A 35 5.50 -3.93 10.23
C SER A 35 6.77 -3.85 9.37
N ALA A 36 6.77 -3.01 8.34
CA ALA A 36 7.92 -2.78 7.47
C ALA A 36 7.81 -1.43 6.77
N ILE A 37 8.94 -0.88 6.33
CA ILE A 37 8.97 0.26 5.41
C ILE A 37 8.86 -0.28 3.98
N GLN A 38 7.89 0.22 3.22
CA GLN A 38 7.72 -0.17 1.82
C GLN A 38 8.74 0.60 0.96
N ARG A 39 9.44 -0.11 0.08
CA ARG A 39 10.36 0.47 -0.88
C ARG A 39 9.96 0.14 -2.31
N THR A 40 10.28 1.03 -3.24
CA THR A 40 10.21 0.77 -4.67
C THR A 40 11.30 -0.24 -5.09
N GLU A 41 11.22 -0.77 -6.31
CA GLU A 41 12.27 -1.66 -6.84
C GLU A 41 13.65 -0.99 -6.92
N SER A 42 13.69 0.34 -7.10
CA SER A 42 14.92 1.13 -7.07
C SER A 42 15.44 1.42 -5.66
N GLY A 43 14.72 0.97 -4.63
CA GLY A 43 15.06 1.19 -3.22
C GLY A 43 14.64 2.56 -2.69
N ALA A 44 13.85 3.37 -3.42
CA ALA A 44 13.29 4.59 -2.86
C ALA A 44 12.19 4.26 -1.83
N ASN A 45 11.96 5.13 -0.85
CA ASN A 45 10.80 4.98 0.04
C ASN A 45 9.51 5.04 -0.79
N ALA A 46 8.67 4.02 -0.70
CA ALA A 46 7.37 3.99 -1.38
C ALA A 46 6.31 4.81 -0.61
N GLY A 47 6.59 5.19 0.63
CA GLY A 47 5.65 5.89 1.50
C GLY A 47 4.70 4.93 2.20
N GLY A 48 3.56 5.45 2.65
CA GLY A 48 2.49 4.69 3.30
C GLY A 48 2.10 5.25 4.67
N GLY A 49 1.19 4.55 5.35
CA GLY A 49 0.67 4.99 6.66
C GLY A 49 -0.39 6.10 6.58
N ASN A 50 -0.81 6.47 5.36
CA ASN A 50 -1.98 7.32 5.16
C ASN A 50 -3.27 6.55 5.44
N LYS A 51 -4.26 7.26 5.99
CA LYS A 51 -5.61 6.73 6.15
C LYS A 51 -6.41 6.98 4.86
N THR A 52 -7.31 6.05 4.55
CA THR A 52 -8.32 6.20 3.50
C THR A 52 -9.71 6.36 4.10
N ASP A 53 -10.57 7.10 3.41
CA ASP A 53 -12.00 7.25 3.71
C ASP A 53 -12.84 6.11 3.10
N ARG A 54 -12.24 5.25 2.27
CA ARG A 54 -12.95 4.17 1.55
C ARG A 54 -13.28 2.98 2.45
N ASN A 55 -12.31 2.50 3.21
CA ASN A 55 -12.47 1.40 4.16
C ASN A 55 -11.45 1.55 5.30
N PRO A 56 -11.88 1.64 6.56
CA PRO A 56 -10.99 1.87 7.70
C PRO A 56 -9.97 0.75 7.93
N ASP A 57 -10.27 -0.47 7.47
CA ASP A 57 -9.40 -1.64 7.62
C ASP A 57 -8.50 -1.86 6.39
N TYR A 58 -8.57 -0.99 5.38
CA TYR A 58 -7.81 -1.15 4.15
C TYR A 58 -6.40 -0.58 4.30
N GLU A 59 -5.42 -1.47 4.36
CA GLU A 59 -4.01 -1.11 4.39
C GLU A 59 -3.48 -0.80 2.99
N HIS A 60 -2.71 0.27 2.87
CA HIS A 60 -2.10 0.69 1.61
C HIS A 60 -0.71 0.11 1.44
N THR A 61 -0.64 -0.91 0.60
CA THR A 61 0.58 -1.56 0.15
C THR A 61 0.72 -1.46 -1.36
N LEU A 62 1.91 -1.76 -1.89
CA LEU A 62 2.08 -1.87 -3.34
C LEU A 62 1.16 -2.95 -3.95
N ASP A 63 0.84 -4.02 -3.22
CA ASP A 63 -0.07 -5.06 -3.72
C ASP A 63 -1.51 -4.57 -3.81
N THR A 64 -1.96 -3.77 -2.83
CA THR A 64 -3.29 -3.14 -2.91
C THR A 64 -3.36 -2.08 -4.01
N LEU A 65 -2.25 -1.35 -4.24
CA LEU A 65 -2.13 -0.40 -5.35
C LEU A 65 -2.31 -1.10 -6.70
N ASP A 66 -1.71 -2.28 -6.90
CA ASP A 66 -1.90 -3.03 -8.15
C ASP A 66 -3.37 -3.37 -8.40
N VAL A 67 -4.12 -3.73 -7.35
CA VAL A 67 -5.54 -4.01 -7.50
C VAL A 67 -6.31 -2.74 -7.86
N GLU A 68 -5.98 -1.58 -7.27
CA GLU A 68 -6.59 -0.30 -7.61
C GLU A 68 -6.31 0.11 -9.06
N ILE A 69 -5.06 -0.02 -9.51
CA ILE A 69 -4.68 0.24 -10.90
C ILE A 69 -5.49 -0.69 -11.83
N ALA A 70 -5.56 -1.98 -11.53
CA ALA A 70 -6.32 -2.93 -12.33
C ALA A 70 -7.82 -2.59 -12.39
N MET A 71 -8.42 -2.19 -11.26
CA MET A 71 -9.81 -1.72 -11.24
C MET A 71 -10.01 -0.49 -12.12
N ALA A 72 -9.08 0.48 -12.08
CA ALA A 72 -9.13 1.68 -12.91
C ALA A 72 -9.01 1.42 -14.43
N THR A 73 -8.55 0.23 -14.84
CA THR A 73 -8.49 -0.16 -16.26
C THR A 73 -9.79 -0.79 -16.79
N LEU A 74 -10.77 -1.05 -15.93
CA LEU A 74 -12.02 -1.66 -16.35
C LEU A 74 -12.89 -0.66 -17.14
N PRO A 75 -13.62 -1.12 -18.17
CA PRO A 75 -14.44 -0.25 -19.02
C PRO A 75 -15.77 0.14 -18.37
N MET A 76 -15.85 0.13 -17.04
CA MET A 76 -17.08 0.41 -16.30
C MET A 76 -16.78 1.25 -15.06
N ASP A 77 -17.74 2.10 -14.70
CA ASP A 77 -17.70 2.83 -13.44
C ASP A 77 -18.16 1.94 -12.28
N PHE A 78 -17.69 2.26 -11.08
CA PHE A 78 -18.09 1.63 -9.84
C PHE A 78 -18.02 2.62 -8.68
N ASN A 79 -18.83 2.38 -7.65
CA ASN A 79 -18.76 3.16 -6.41
C ASN A 79 -17.47 2.78 -5.66
N ILE A 80 -16.58 3.75 -5.48
CA ILE A 80 -15.30 3.55 -4.76
C ILE A 80 -15.48 3.28 -3.26
N TYR A 81 -16.65 3.60 -2.70
CA TYR A 81 -17.02 3.30 -1.32
C TYR A 81 -17.69 1.91 -1.17
N GLU A 82 -18.21 1.36 -2.26
CA GLU A 82 -18.92 0.08 -2.27
C GLU A 82 -18.45 -0.78 -3.45
N LEU A 83 -17.25 -1.33 -3.32
CA LEU A 83 -16.62 -2.10 -4.38
C LEU A 83 -17.38 -3.41 -4.66
N PRO A 84 -17.93 -3.61 -5.88
CA PRO A 84 -18.58 -4.87 -6.22
C PRO A 84 -17.57 -6.03 -6.20
N GLY A 85 -17.94 -7.15 -5.59
CA GLY A 85 -17.05 -8.32 -5.52
C GLY A 85 -16.61 -8.86 -6.89
N SER A 86 -17.44 -8.68 -7.93
CA SER A 86 -17.12 -9.02 -9.32
C SER A 86 -15.99 -8.15 -9.89
N VAL A 87 -16.02 -6.84 -9.64
CA VAL A 87 -14.99 -5.87 -10.04
C VAL A 87 -13.67 -6.23 -9.39
N TYR A 88 -13.67 -6.45 -8.07
CA TYR A 88 -12.48 -6.81 -7.32
C TYR A 88 -11.88 -8.15 -7.76
N ARG A 89 -12.73 -9.17 -8.04
CA ARG A 89 -12.27 -10.46 -8.59
C ARG A 89 -11.64 -10.29 -9.97
N ARG A 90 -12.25 -9.51 -10.86
CA ARG A 90 -11.70 -9.26 -12.19
C ARG A 90 -10.36 -8.51 -12.12
N ALA A 91 -10.24 -7.52 -11.24
CA ALA A 91 -8.99 -6.82 -11.01
C ALA A 91 -7.86 -7.77 -10.56
N LYS A 92 -8.15 -8.68 -9.62
CA LYS A 92 -7.16 -9.71 -9.22
C LYS A 92 -6.72 -10.62 -10.37
N GLU A 93 -7.62 -10.95 -11.29
CA GLU A 93 -7.25 -11.72 -12.49
C GLU A 93 -6.34 -10.92 -13.43
N ILE A 94 -6.64 -9.64 -13.64
CA ILE A 94 -5.82 -8.71 -14.42
C ILE A 94 -4.41 -8.62 -13.83
N VAL A 95 -4.29 -8.43 -12.52
CA VAL A 95 -3.00 -8.40 -11.80
C VAL A 95 -2.25 -9.72 -12.02
N LYS A 96 -2.91 -10.85 -11.79
CA LYS A 96 -2.30 -12.19 -11.94
C LYS A 96 -1.80 -12.46 -13.36
N LYS A 97 -2.58 -12.06 -14.37
CA LYS A 97 -2.26 -12.27 -15.80
C LYS A 97 -1.37 -11.17 -16.38
N LYS A 98 -1.11 -10.09 -15.63
CA LYS A 98 -0.40 -8.89 -16.11
C LYS A 98 -0.99 -8.37 -17.42
N GLU A 99 -2.32 -8.27 -17.48
CA GLU A 99 -3.02 -7.80 -18.69
C GLU A 99 -2.68 -6.32 -18.96
N SER A 100 -2.66 -5.93 -20.24
CA SER A 100 -2.51 -4.52 -20.63
C SER A 100 -3.90 -3.84 -20.59
N PRO A 101 -4.01 -2.57 -20.13
CA PRO A 101 -2.93 -1.62 -19.83
C PRO A 101 -2.41 -1.66 -18.38
N PHE A 102 -2.92 -2.55 -17.52
CA PHE A 102 -2.51 -2.62 -16.11
C PHE A 102 -1.00 -2.80 -15.94
N LYS A 103 -0.37 -3.68 -16.73
CA LYS A 103 1.06 -3.96 -16.63
C LYS A 103 1.91 -2.71 -16.78
N GLU A 104 1.62 -1.88 -17.77
CA GLU A 104 2.36 -0.65 -18.05
C GLU A 104 2.17 0.36 -16.91
N TRP A 105 0.94 0.54 -16.44
CA TRP A 105 0.63 1.46 -15.35
C TRP A 105 1.21 1.02 -14.02
N SER A 106 1.13 -0.28 -13.69
CA SER A 106 1.73 -0.83 -12.46
C SER A 106 3.24 -0.60 -12.44
N ALA A 107 3.95 -0.87 -13.55
CA ALA A 107 5.38 -0.62 -13.63
C ALA A 107 5.73 0.86 -13.40
N ALA A 108 5.00 1.78 -14.05
CA ALA A 108 5.24 3.21 -13.89
C ALA A 108 4.95 3.71 -12.47
N LEU A 109 3.81 3.32 -11.89
CA LEU A 109 3.37 3.80 -10.59
C LEU A 109 4.20 3.20 -9.45
N ARG A 110 4.52 1.89 -9.49
CA ARG A 110 5.37 1.25 -8.46
C ARG A 110 6.80 1.81 -8.41
N ALA A 111 7.29 2.36 -9.52
CA ALA A 111 8.60 3.01 -9.56
C ALA A 111 8.60 4.41 -8.93
N THR A 112 7.43 5.00 -8.68
CA THR A 112 7.31 6.38 -8.18
C THR A 112 7.65 6.45 -6.69
N PRO A 113 8.67 7.25 -6.28
CA PRO A 113 8.94 7.50 -4.87
C PRO A 113 7.72 8.11 -4.18
N GLY A 114 7.38 7.61 -2.99
CA GLY A 114 6.21 8.10 -2.24
C GLY A 114 4.86 7.77 -2.88
N ILE A 115 4.77 6.79 -3.80
CA ILE A 115 3.49 6.44 -4.45
C ILE A 115 2.37 6.09 -3.46
N LEU A 116 2.70 5.53 -2.30
CA LEU A 116 1.73 5.19 -1.26
C LEU A 116 1.34 6.40 -0.39
N ASP A 117 2.03 7.53 -0.54
CA ASP A 117 1.72 8.78 0.17
C ASP A 117 0.63 9.61 -0.53
N TYR A 118 0.20 9.22 -1.72
CA TYR A 118 -0.91 9.90 -2.40
C TYR A 118 -2.24 9.65 -1.68
N SER A 119 -2.95 10.73 -1.40
CA SER A 119 -4.28 10.68 -0.77
C SER A 119 -5.25 9.90 -1.66
N ARG A 120 -6.05 9.05 -1.00
CA ARG A 120 -7.16 8.32 -1.63
C ARG A 120 -8.54 8.86 -1.23
N ALA A 121 -8.55 9.87 -0.35
CA ALA A 121 -9.74 10.69 -0.09
C ALA A 121 -10.01 11.56 -1.32
N ALA A 122 -11.23 11.49 -1.84
CA ALA A 122 -11.71 12.26 -2.98
C ALA A 122 -12.33 13.59 -2.54
#